data_AF-A0A0F3IHH9-F1
#
_entry.id   AF-A0A0F3IHH9-F1
#
_cell.length_a   1.000
_cell.length_b   1.000
_cell.length_c   1.000
_cell.angle_alpha   90.00
_cell.angle_beta   90.00
_cell.angle_gamma   90.00
#
_symmetry.space_group_name_H-M   'P 1'
#
loop_
_entity.id
_entity.type
_entity.pdbx_description
1 polymer ?
#
loop_
_entity_poly.entity_id
_entity_poly.type
_entity_poly.pdbx_seq_one_letter_code
_entity_poly.pdbx_strand_id
1 'polypeptide(L)'
;MVSASIIAAFSATSAVAQEKNVLMVLWKSWMPADKAFAQKLKDSGATIHYSEINAEQDRSKLATAIRVVEGDIAAKKFDLIYSYGTVSTQVTKATVKNNTPVVFNIVF
;
A
#
# COMPACT_ATOMS: atom_id res chain seq x y z
N MET A 1 -21.94 41.75 -32.72
CA MET A 1 -20.70 42.09 -31.98
C MET A 1 -21.10 42.22 -30.53
N VAL A 2 -20.65 41.43 -29.56
CA VAL A 2 -19.34 40.78 -29.36
C VAL A 2 -19.57 39.48 -28.58
N SER A 3 -19.10 38.33 -29.09
CA SER A 3 -19.00 37.09 -28.30
C SER A 3 -17.72 37.15 -27.47
N ALA A 4 -17.85 37.19 -26.15
CA ALA A 4 -16.73 37.06 -25.23
C ALA A 4 -16.45 35.57 -25.00
N SER A 5 -15.35 35.06 -25.56
CA SER A 5 -14.85 33.72 -25.26
C SER A 5 -13.95 33.80 -24.03
N ILE A 6 -14.36 33.17 -22.93
CA ILE A 6 -13.51 33.01 -21.74
C ILE A 6 -12.59 31.82 -21.99
N ILE A 7 -11.31 32.10 -22.25
CA ILE A 7 -10.26 31.07 -22.32
C ILE A 7 -9.84 30.78 -20.88
N ALA A 8 -10.32 29.67 -20.32
CA ALA A 8 -9.81 29.14 -19.07
C ALA A 8 -8.43 28.54 -19.32
N ALA A 9 -7.37 29.22 -18.86
CA ALA A 9 -6.03 28.67 -18.84
C ALA A 9 -5.97 27.54 -17.79
N PHE A 10 -5.91 26.30 -18.25
CA PHE A 10 -5.54 25.18 -17.39
C PHE A 10 -4.05 25.32 -17.06
N SER A 11 -3.75 25.86 -15.88
CA SER A 11 -2.41 25.76 -15.31
C SER A 11 -2.10 24.28 -15.10
N ALA A 12 -1.24 23.72 -15.96
CA ALA A 12 -0.64 22.43 -15.74
C ALA A 12 0.30 22.53 -14.54
N THR A 13 -0.25 22.38 -13.33
CA THR A 13 0.54 22.02 -12.16
C THR A 13 1.27 20.73 -12.51
N SER A 14 2.60 20.79 -12.61
CA SER A 14 3.44 19.60 -12.64
C SER A 14 3.01 18.77 -11.42
N ALA A 15 2.39 17.61 -11.65
CA ALA A 15 2.01 16.73 -10.58
C ALA A 15 3.29 16.33 -9.85
N VAL A 16 3.55 16.95 -8.70
CA VAL A 16 4.58 16.50 -7.77
C VAL A 16 4.29 15.02 -7.54
N ALA A 17 5.25 14.15 -7.88
CA ALA A 17 5.10 12.72 -7.74
C ALA A 17 4.59 12.42 -6.33
N GLN A 18 3.37 11.89 -6.23
CA GLN A 18 2.73 11.75 -4.93
C GLN A 18 3.50 10.69 -4.15
N GLU A 19 4.13 11.10 -3.04
CA GLU A 19 4.81 10.16 -2.14
C GLU A 19 3.77 9.30 -1.43
N LYS A 20 3.99 7.99 -1.42
CA LYS A 20 3.09 7.00 -0.83
C LYS A 20 3.85 5.98 0.00
N ASN A 21 3.37 5.74 1.21
CA ASN A 21 3.92 4.74 2.11
C ASN A 21 3.08 3.47 2.04
N VAL A 22 3.71 2.35 1.66
CA VAL A 22 3.06 1.05 1.49
C VAL A 22 3.67 0.04 2.45
N LEU A 23 2.84 -0.56 3.29
CA LEU A 23 3.25 -1.69 4.11
C LEU A 23 2.99 -3.01 3.37
N MET A 24 4.06 -3.77 3.11
CA MET A 24 4.03 -5.11 2.52
C MET A 24 4.01 -6.15 3.64
N VAL A 25 2.88 -6.86 3.82
CA VAL A 25 2.73 -7.95 4.80
C VAL A 25 2.75 -9.29 4.09
N LEU A 26 3.89 -9.95 4.12
CA LEU A 26 4.17 -11.12 3.30
C LEU A 26 4.24 -12.40 4.15
N TRP A 27 3.57 -13.45 3.71
CA TRP A 27 3.66 -14.76 4.38
C TRP A 27 5.06 -15.38 4.27
N LYS A 28 5.78 -15.05 3.21
CA LYS A 28 7.17 -15.47 2.93
C LYS A 28 7.87 -14.38 2.13
N SER A 29 9.06 -14.66 1.63
CA SER A 29 9.79 -13.78 0.71
C SER A 29 8.95 -13.30 -0.48
N TRP A 30 9.35 -12.18 -1.07
CA TRP A 30 8.75 -11.61 -2.28
C TRP A 30 8.51 -12.64 -3.39
N MET A 31 7.26 -12.71 -3.81
CA MET A 31 6.77 -13.54 -4.90
C MET A 31 6.64 -12.72 -6.19
N PRO A 32 6.53 -13.39 -7.36
CA PRO A 32 6.32 -12.69 -8.63
C PRO A 32 5.14 -11.72 -8.62
N ALA A 33 4.05 -12.06 -7.91
CA ALA A 33 2.89 -11.18 -7.77
C ALA A 33 3.22 -9.89 -6.99
N ASP A 34 4.00 -10.00 -5.92
CA ASP A 34 4.40 -8.84 -5.09
C ASP A 34 5.29 -7.89 -5.89
N LYS A 35 6.22 -8.45 -6.68
CA LYS A 35 7.08 -7.70 -7.60
C LYS A 35 6.27 -7.01 -8.69
N ALA A 36 5.28 -7.70 -9.27
CA ALA A 36 4.40 -7.12 -10.27
C ALA A 36 3.54 -5.99 -9.68
N PHE A 37 3.03 -6.15 -8.47
CA PHE A 37 2.32 -5.11 -7.74
C PHE A 37 3.20 -3.87 -7.51
N ALA A 38 4.40 -4.06 -6.97
CA ALA A 38 5.33 -2.96 -6.72
C ALA A 38 5.74 -2.25 -8.02
N GLN A 39 5.95 -3.00 -9.10
CA GLN A 39 6.22 -2.46 -10.43
C GLN A 39 5.05 -1.62 -10.94
N LYS A 40 3.80 -2.10 -10.80
CA LYS A 40 2.62 -1.34 -11.22
C LYS A 40 2.41 -0.05 -10.44
N LEU A 41 2.71 -0.04 -9.14
CA LEU A 41 2.69 1.20 -8.37
C LEU A 41 3.77 2.17 -8.85
N LYS A 42 4.98 1.69 -9.15
CA LYS A 42 6.04 2.52 -9.73
C LYS A 42 5.65 3.09 -11.09
N ASP A 43 5.06 2.28 -11.96
CA ASP A 43 4.60 2.66 -13.30
C ASP A 43 3.50 3.75 -13.25
N SER A 44 2.82 3.93 -12.11
CA SER A 44 1.79 4.97 -11.94
C SER A 44 2.35 6.40 -11.83
N GLY A 45 3.68 6.56 -11.70
CA GLY A 45 4.33 7.86 -11.53
C GLY A 45 4.37 8.37 -10.08
N ALA A 46 3.91 7.56 -9.12
CA ALA A 46 4.05 7.84 -7.69
C ALA A 46 5.42 7.41 -7.14
N THR A 47 5.95 8.15 -6.17
CA THR A 47 7.15 7.76 -5.42
C THR A 47 6.70 6.87 -4.26
N ILE A 48 7.08 5.59 -4.28
CA ILE A 48 6.60 4.62 -3.30
C ILE A 48 7.70 4.27 -2.31
N HIS A 49 7.40 4.40 -1.02
CA HIS A 49 8.22 3.89 0.08
C HIS A 49 7.61 2.59 0.60
N TYR A 50 8.37 1.51 0.54
CA TYR A 50 7.93 0.21 1.02
C TYR A 50 8.50 -0.08 2.41
N SER A 51 7.63 -0.41 3.34
CA SER A 51 7.99 -1.11 4.59
C SER A 51 7.58 -2.57 4.47
N GLU A 52 8.36 -3.48 5.04
CA GLU A 52 8.11 -4.93 4.88
C GLU A 52 7.98 -5.64 6.23
N ILE A 53 7.00 -6.54 6.29
CA ILE A 53 6.93 -7.63 7.26
C ILE A 53 7.03 -8.94 6.49
N ASN A 54 8.13 -9.66 6.69
CA ASN A 54 8.26 -11.04 6.24
C ASN A 54 7.98 -11.98 7.41
N ALA A 55 6.89 -12.74 7.30
CA ALA A 55 6.50 -13.71 8.32
C ALA A 55 7.41 -14.95 8.37
N GLU A 56 8.18 -15.23 7.32
CA GLU A 56 8.98 -16.46 7.18
C GLU A 56 8.14 -17.73 7.44
N GLN A 57 6.88 -17.71 7.01
CA GLN A 57 5.90 -18.77 7.23
C GLN A 57 5.63 -19.09 8.71
N ASP A 58 5.90 -18.15 9.61
CA ASP A 58 5.63 -18.24 11.04
C ASP A 58 4.51 -17.27 11.43
N ARG A 59 3.40 -17.83 11.91
CA ARG A 59 2.22 -17.08 12.33
C ARG A 59 2.47 -16.24 13.58
N SER A 60 3.27 -16.72 14.52
CA SER A 60 3.63 -16.01 15.75
C SER A 60 4.54 -14.83 15.41
N LYS A 61 5.52 -15.03 14.52
CA LYS A 61 6.39 -13.96 14.02
C LYS A 61 5.58 -12.85 13.34
N LEU A 62 4.67 -13.24 12.45
CA LEU A 62 3.74 -12.30 11.79
C LEU A 62 2.90 -11.51 12.81
N ALA A 63 2.30 -12.21 13.78
CA ALA A 63 1.44 -11.59 14.79
C ALA A 63 2.21 -10.65 15.73
N THR A 64 3.49 -10.92 15.99
CA THR A 64 4.37 -10.03 16.74
C THR A 64 4.75 -8.81 15.90
N ALA A 65 5.22 -9.02 14.67
CA ALA A 65 5.64 -7.94 13.78
C ALA A 65 4.50 -6.96 13.47
N ILE A 66 3.28 -7.46 13.25
CA ILE A 66 2.15 -6.58 12.95
C ILE A 66 1.71 -5.73 14.14
N ARG A 67 1.88 -6.22 15.37
CA ARG A 67 1.60 -5.44 16.60
C ARG A 67 2.60 -4.30 16.77
N VAL A 68 3.87 -4.51 16.40
CA VAL A 68 4.90 -3.46 16.45
C VAL A 68 4.51 -2.26 15.58
N VAL A 69 3.89 -2.51 14.42
CA VAL A 69 3.45 -1.44 13.50
C VAL A 69 1.98 -1.04 13.67
N GLU A 70 1.24 -1.62 14.62
CA GLU A 70 -0.20 -1.33 14.82
C GLU A 70 -0.43 0.15 15.14
N GLY A 71 0.43 0.74 15.98
CA GLY A 71 0.37 2.18 16.28
C GLY A 71 0.60 3.05 15.03
N ASP A 72 1.50 2.64 14.14
CA ASP A 72 1.79 3.36 12.89
C ASP A 72 0.62 3.26 11.90
N ILE A 73 -0.03 2.10 11.83
CA ILE A 73 -1.26 1.89 11.06
C ILE A 73 -2.39 2.78 11.60
N ALA A 74 -2.60 2.77 12.93
CA ALA A 74 -3.62 3.60 13.58
C ALA A 74 -3.37 5.11 13.37
N ALA A 75 -2.10 5.52 13.36
CA ALA A 75 -1.68 6.88 13.05
C ALA A 75 -1.69 7.23 11.55
N LYS A 76 -2.17 6.32 10.68
CA LYS A 76 -2.24 6.50 9.22
C LYS A 76 -0.89 6.84 8.57
N LYS A 77 0.21 6.27 9.07
CA LYS A 77 1.53 6.42 8.44
C LYS A 77 1.64 5.67 7.11
N PHE A 78 0.78 4.68 6.88
CA PHE A 78 0.69 3.95 5.63
C PHE A 78 -0.56 4.38 4.86
N ASP A 79 -0.39 4.72 3.59
CA ASP A 79 -1.48 5.02 2.65
C ASP A 79 -2.19 3.76 2.19
N LEU A 80 -1.45 2.64 2.14
CA LEU A 80 -1.91 1.36 1.62
C LEU A 80 -1.20 0.21 2.34
N ILE A 81 -1.90 -0.90 2.52
CA ILE A 81 -1.30 -2.16 2.97
C ILE A 81 -1.51 -3.19 1.86
N TYR A 82 -0.44 -3.86 1.47
CA TYR A 82 -0.48 -5.03 0.60
C TYR A 82 -0.29 -6.28 1.46
N SER A 83 -1.12 -7.31 1.29
CA SER A 83 -0.96 -8.59 2.00
C SER A 83 -0.88 -9.78 1.05
N TYR A 84 0.13 -10.63 1.22
CA TYR A 84 0.31 -11.86 0.44
C TYR A 84 0.17 -13.10 1.33
N GLY A 85 -0.73 -14.01 0.93
CA GLY A 85 -1.02 -15.27 1.61
C GLY A 85 -2.26 -15.20 2.50
N THR A 86 -2.93 -16.35 2.63
CA THR A 86 -4.18 -16.47 3.41
C THR A 86 -3.98 -16.09 4.88
N VAL A 87 -2.92 -16.61 5.52
CA VAL A 87 -2.61 -16.33 6.93
C VAL A 87 -2.28 -14.85 7.13
N SER A 88 -1.41 -14.29 6.30
CA SER A 88 -1.07 -12.86 6.33
C SER A 88 -2.30 -11.98 6.19
N THR A 89 -3.13 -12.25 5.19
CA THR A 89 -4.35 -11.46 4.94
C THR A 89 -5.32 -11.50 6.13
N GLN A 90 -5.52 -12.66 6.75
CA GLN A 90 -6.41 -12.78 7.92
C GLN A 90 -5.87 -11.99 9.12
N VAL A 91 -4.58 -12.11 9.42
CA VAL A 91 -3.94 -11.39 10.53
C VAL A 91 -3.96 -9.89 10.27
N THR A 92 -3.60 -9.45 9.06
CA THR A 92 -3.66 -8.04 8.66
C THR A 92 -5.05 -7.46 8.82
N LYS A 93 -6.09 -8.14 8.32
CA LYS A 93 -7.47 -7.67 8.44
C LYS A 93 -7.90 -7.51 9.90
N ALA A 94 -7.52 -8.44 10.78
CA ALA A 94 -7.85 -8.39 12.20
C ALA A 94 -7.20 -7.19 12.92
N THR A 95 -5.98 -6.81 12.53
CA THR A 95 -5.24 -5.69 13.13
C THR A 95 -5.67 -4.33 12.56
N VAL A 96 -5.83 -4.21 11.24
CA VAL A 96 -6.04 -2.92 10.57
C VAL A 96 -7.42 -2.32 10.83
N LYS A 97 -8.43 -3.14 11.17
CA LYS A 97 -9.79 -2.71 11.57
C LYS A 97 -10.41 -1.65 10.63
N ASN A 98 -10.14 -1.75 9.34
CA ASN A 98 -10.58 -0.83 8.28
C ASN A 98 -10.02 0.61 8.35
N ASN A 99 -8.94 0.87 9.11
CA ASN A 99 -8.31 2.19 9.18
C ASN A 99 -7.50 2.55 7.92
N THR A 100 -6.87 1.55 7.30
CA THR A 100 -6.06 1.69 6.10
C THR A 100 -6.57 0.71 5.03
N PRO A 101 -6.68 1.11 3.76
CA PRO A 101 -7.05 0.20 2.68
C PRO A 101 -6.07 -0.97 2.58
N VAL A 102 -6.60 -2.19 2.39
CA VAL A 102 -5.81 -3.42 2.23
C VAL A 102 -6.07 -4.01 0.84
N VAL A 103 -5.01 -4.14 0.04
CA VAL A 103 -5.00 -4.93 -1.19
C VAL A 103 -4.44 -6.30 -0.84
N PHE A 104 -5.23 -7.35 -1.05
CA PHE A 104 -4.84 -8.70 -0.68
C PHE A 104 -4.64 -9.58 -1.91
N ASN A 105 -3.65 -10.46 -1.82
CA ASN A 105 -3.46 -11.60 -2.70
C ASN A 105 -3.51 -12.88 -1.86
N ILE A 106 -4.60 -13.61 -1.99
CA ILE A 106 -4.83 -14.87 -1.29
C ILE A 106 -4.42 -16.00 -2.21
N VAL A 107 -3.52 -16.85 -1.71
CA VAL A 107 -3.08 -18.08 -2.36
C VAL A 107 -3.47 -19.27 -1.47
N PHE A 108 -4.06 -20.30 -2.08
CA PHE A 108 -4.47 -21.54 -1.43
C PHE A 108 -3.36 -22.59 -1.53
#